data_AF-A0A2E1NUQ5-F1
#
_entry.id   AF-A0A2E1NUQ5-F1
#
_cell.length_a   1.000
_cell.length_b   1.000
_cell.length_c   1.000
_cell.angle_alpha   90.00
_cell.angle_beta   90.00
_cell.angle_gamma   90.00
#
_symmetry.space_group_name_H-M   'P 1'
#
loop_
_entity.id
_entity.type
_entity.pdbx_description
1 polymer ?
#
loop_
_entity_poly.entity_id
_entity_poly.type
_entity_poly.pdbx_seq_one_letter_code
_entity_poly.pdbx_strand_id
1 'polypeptide(L)'
;MTNISSLGVGSGLELQSLLDTLVANERHRYTAPLDNRALIATEKISAYGLLKSSASLFNNSMSDLAKVGSIESRKATSSNPSAFSATASVTANTATLSIEVNSIGQRQSLQASSLVDATNTTLSDASTDIGGGELTITTQQGDQFVVTIDPYQSTLADITVAINAATDNPGIEATIVNADSGPVLVLNAADTGTAHQMAFSVSDDDGNNADAIGLSQLGFDPNSSFASSMQSIQDAENAEIIVNGQLINSTSGSVFTDVIEGVSIMALSQTTTAETVTISKNTQSIANNLNDFVKAFNDLNKTINDLGNAGLGDDSVGLLVGDSLLRSLSAQLRSTIFTQHTDLPAGVQTLSDVGIRFDREGNLSFDQLKLDGLLTTNFEDVIQLLTANDADAEPFQTYKTALYSSIDDFVISDGQITITSNSDQFSFYSSAALGNSSVQGLSDAINNASANDFIQSMVVNDVDLFGNQGKRLVLTALNPGSENAFQVEVLNQSTGFVDVYDSVVLSDNVSSYPTKKGVFVLLQEIMTGFLGGSGEQGIIDTRTTGLSTELERIQSRREVQDDRLLSYEENLKVRFSALDLMVSSLNSQGDFLLDQLKLINKTNE
;
A
#
# COMPACT_ATOMS: atom_id res chain seq x y z
N MET A 1 -13.97 19.56 -62.72
CA MET A 1 -15.27 18.93 -63.00
C MET A 1 -16.34 20.00 -62.85
N THR A 2 -17.17 20.18 -63.87
CA THR A 2 -18.30 21.12 -63.85
C THR A 2 -19.28 20.69 -62.76
N ASN A 3 -19.50 21.54 -61.75
CA ASN A 3 -20.57 21.35 -60.78
C ASN A 3 -21.92 21.37 -61.51
N ILE A 4 -22.58 20.21 -61.60
CA ILE A 4 -23.94 20.09 -62.12
C ILE A 4 -24.87 20.43 -60.95
N SER A 5 -25.29 21.69 -60.87
CA SER A 5 -25.94 22.23 -59.67
C SER A 5 -27.44 21.93 -59.52
N SER A 6 -28.06 21.14 -60.42
CA SER A 6 -29.46 20.70 -60.25
C SER A 6 -29.80 19.54 -61.19
N LEU A 7 -30.18 18.38 -60.64
CA LEU A 7 -30.75 17.23 -61.38
C LEU A 7 -32.29 17.33 -61.39
N GLY A 8 -32.93 17.10 -62.54
CA GLY A 8 -34.39 17.02 -62.67
C GLY A 8 -35.07 18.28 -63.23
N VAL A 9 -34.33 19.37 -63.43
CA VAL A 9 -34.84 20.62 -64.02
C VAL A 9 -35.16 20.49 -65.51
N GLY A 10 -34.51 19.57 -66.23
CA GLY A 10 -34.73 19.38 -67.67
C GLY A 10 -35.94 18.52 -68.02
N SER A 11 -36.26 17.53 -67.18
CA SER A 11 -37.31 16.53 -67.41
C SER A 11 -38.59 16.75 -66.59
N GLY A 12 -38.53 17.53 -65.49
CA GLY A 12 -39.63 17.69 -64.54
C GLY A 12 -39.82 16.51 -63.60
N LEU A 13 -38.82 15.62 -63.49
CA LEU A 13 -38.84 14.43 -62.63
C LEU A 13 -38.04 14.66 -61.33
N GLU A 14 -38.51 14.09 -60.21
CA GLU A 14 -37.88 14.16 -58.88
C GLU A 14 -36.65 13.22 -58.76
N LEU A 15 -35.67 13.39 -59.64
CA LEU A 15 -34.52 12.48 -59.79
C LEU A 15 -33.54 12.57 -58.61
N GLN A 16 -33.45 13.72 -57.94
CA GLN A 16 -32.59 13.90 -56.78
C GLN A 16 -33.06 13.02 -55.61
N SER A 17 -34.36 13.03 -55.30
CA SER A 17 -34.93 12.22 -54.22
C SER A 17 -34.77 10.70 -54.45
N LEU A 18 -34.89 10.26 -55.71
CA LEU A 18 -34.69 8.87 -56.10
C LEU A 18 -33.22 8.45 -56.00
N LEU A 19 -32.30 9.31 -56.42
CA LEU A 19 -30.86 9.12 -56.26
C LEU A 19 -30.50 8.98 -54.78
N ASP A 20 -30.95 9.91 -53.94
CA ASP A 20 -30.68 9.90 -52.50
C ASP A 20 -31.22 8.63 -51.85
N THR A 21 -32.41 8.17 -52.25
CA THR A 21 -33.01 6.92 -51.77
C THR A 21 -32.21 5.69 -52.20
N LEU A 22 -31.72 5.65 -53.44
CA LEU A 22 -30.91 4.54 -53.96
C LEU A 22 -29.55 4.46 -53.23
N VAL A 23 -28.89 5.61 -53.05
CA VAL A 23 -27.61 5.70 -52.34
C VAL A 23 -27.80 5.34 -50.86
N ALA A 24 -28.86 5.82 -50.22
CA ALA A 24 -29.17 5.49 -48.83
C ALA A 24 -29.45 3.99 -48.63
N ASN A 25 -30.21 3.36 -49.53
CA ASN A 25 -30.48 1.91 -49.48
C ASN A 25 -29.21 1.09 -49.72
N GLU A 26 -28.38 1.48 -50.70
CA GLU A 26 -27.11 0.81 -50.98
C GLU A 26 -26.16 0.96 -49.79
N ARG A 27 -26.07 2.15 -49.18
CA ARG A 27 -25.30 2.40 -47.98
C ARG A 27 -25.77 1.53 -46.82
N HIS A 28 -27.06 1.54 -46.53
CA HIS A 28 -27.63 0.77 -45.44
C HIS A 28 -27.36 -0.74 -45.58
N ARG A 29 -27.46 -1.28 -46.80
CA ARG A 29 -27.19 -2.70 -47.07
C ARG A 29 -25.78 -3.13 -46.68
N TYR A 30 -24.78 -2.26 -46.85
CA TYR A 30 -23.39 -2.59 -46.53
C TYR A 30 -22.97 -2.17 -45.11
N THR A 31 -23.46 -1.05 -44.60
CA THR A 31 -23.03 -0.56 -43.28
C THR A 31 -23.76 -1.27 -42.15
N ALA A 32 -25.05 -1.62 -42.29
CA ALA A 32 -25.81 -2.18 -41.18
C ALA A 32 -25.22 -3.47 -40.58
N PRO A 33 -24.72 -4.46 -41.36
CA PRO A 33 -24.07 -5.62 -40.79
C PRO A 33 -22.75 -5.28 -40.08
N LEU A 34 -22.01 -4.28 -40.57
CA LEU A 34 -20.76 -3.82 -39.95
C LEU A 34 -21.04 -3.06 -38.65
N ASP A 35 -22.06 -2.19 -38.65
CA ASP A 35 -22.50 -1.42 -37.49
C ASP A 35 -23.00 -2.36 -36.38
N ASN A 36 -23.81 -3.37 -36.73
CA ASN A 36 -24.24 -4.40 -35.77
C ASN A 36 -23.06 -5.18 -35.18
N ARG A 37 -22.07 -5.55 -36.00
CA ARG A 37 -20.86 -6.24 -35.51
C ARG A 37 -20.02 -5.35 -34.61
N ALA A 38 -19.88 -4.07 -34.96
CA ALA A 38 -19.17 -3.10 -34.15
C ALA A 38 -19.87 -2.90 -32.81
N LEU A 39 -21.20 -2.74 -32.80
CA LEU A 39 -21.99 -2.62 -31.59
C LEU A 39 -21.79 -3.84 -30.68
N ILE A 40 -21.95 -5.05 -31.20
CA ILE A 40 -21.75 -6.29 -30.43
C ILE A 40 -20.32 -6.39 -29.88
N ALA A 41 -19.30 -6.02 -30.67
CA ALA A 41 -17.92 -6.05 -30.22
C ALA A 41 -17.66 -5.02 -29.09
N THR A 42 -18.17 -3.80 -29.23
CA THR A 42 -18.09 -2.75 -28.20
C THR A 42 -18.79 -3.17 -26.92
N GLU A 43 -20.01 -3.69 -27.02
CA GLU A 43 -20.75 -4.19 -25.86
C GLU A 43 -19.96 -5.31 -25.17
N LYS A 44 -19.42 -6.28 -25.93
CA LYS A 44 -18.61 -7.38 -25.35
C LYS A 44 -17.33 -6.89 -24.69
N ILE A 45 -16.69 -5.86 -25.23
CA ILE A 45 -15.55 -5.20 -24.57
C ILE A 45 -15.97 -4.64 -23.21
N SER A 46 -17.12 -3.96 -23.13
CA SER A 46 -17.67 -3.47 -21.86
C SER A 46 -17.99 -4.61 -20.89
N ALA A 47 -18.56 -5.72 -21.37
CA ALA A 47 -18.84 -6.90 -20.55
C ALA A 47 -17.56 -7.54 -19.98
N TYR A 48 -16.51 -7.71 -20.79
CA TYR A 48 -15.23 -8.18 -20.29
C TYR A 48 -14.55 -7.17 -19.34
N GLY A 49 -14.75 -5.87 -19.56
CA GLY A 49 -14.31 -4.83 -18.62
C GLY A 49 -14.97 -4.95 -17.25
N LEU A 50 -16.29 -5.20 -17.23
CA LEU A 50 -17.05 -5.45 -15.99
C LEU A 50 -16.56 -6.73 -15.30
N LEU A 51 -16.41 -7.83 -16.06
CA LEU A 51 -15.85 -9.09 -15.54
C LEU A 51 -14.46 -8.87 -14.96
N LYS A 52 -13.56 -8.16 -15.67
CA LYS A 52 -12.21 -7.87 -15.21
C LYS A 52 -12.23 -7.10 -13.91
N SER A 53 -13.05 -6.05 -13.82
CA SER A 53 -13.19 -5.24 -12.60
C SER A 53 -13.66 -6.09 -11.41
N SER A 54 -14.71 -6.88 -11.59
CA SER A 54 -15.22 -7.76 -10.52
C SER A 54 -14.20 -8.84 -10.13
N ALA A 55 -13.49 -9.41 -11.10
CA ALA A 55 -12.42 -10.37 -10.88
C ALA A 55 -11.24 -9.74 -10.11
N SER A 56 -10.86 -8.49 -10.42
CA SER A 56 -9.83 -7.77 -9.68
C SER A 56 -10.25 -7.46 -8.24
N LEU A 57 -11.50 -7.06 -8.01
CA LEU A 57 -12.02 -6.86 -6.64
C LEU A 57 -11.97 -8.15 -5.83
N PHE A 58 -12.37 -9.27 -6.44
CA PHE A 58 -12.22 -10.59 -5.83
C PHE A 58 -10.75 -10.94 -5.55
N ASN A 59 -9.85 -10.74 -6.52
CA ASN A 59 -8.41 -10.97 -6.31
C ASN A 59 -7.86 -10.18 -5.12
N ASN A 60 -8.22 -8.90 -5.01
CA ASN A 60 -7.77 -8.03 -3.92
C ASN A 60 -8.29 -8.49 -2.55
N SER A 61 -9.51 -9.01 -2.47
CA SER A 61 -10.07 -9.54 -1.22
C SER A 61 -9.27 -10.71 -0.63
N MET A 62 -8.44 -11.36 -1.45
CA MET A 62 -7.58 -12.47 -1.03
C MET A 62 -6.16 -12.03 -0.69
N SER A 63 -5.76 -10.77 -0.96
CA SER A 63 -4.36 -10.33 -0.81
C SER A 63 -3.82 -10.49 0.61
N ASP A 64 -4.60 -10.06 1.60
CA ASP A 64 -4.20 -10.21 3.01
C ASP A 64 -4.39 -11.65 3.50
N LEU A 65 -5.34 -12.39 2.93
CA LEU A 65 -5.58 -13.81 3.27
C LEU A 65 -4.51 -14.75 2.74
N ALA A 66 -3.76 -14.33 1.73
CA ALA A 66 -2.62 -15.06 1.20
C ALA A 66 -1.33 -14.80 1.98
N LYS A 67 -1.29 -13.76 2.82
CA LYS A 67 -0.07 -13.33 3.55
C LYS A 67 -0.08 -13.81 5.00
N VAL A 68 0.95 -14.58 5.38
CA VAL A 68 1.12 -15.08 6.75
C VAL A 68 1.10 -13.94 7.77
N GLY A 69 1.90 -12.88 7.57
CA GLY A 69 2.00 -11.77 8.52
C GLY A 69 0.69 -11.01 8.74
N SER A 70 -0.19 -10.94 7.75
CA SER A 70 -1.52 -10.33 7.90
C SER A 70 -2.44 -11.20 8.76
N ILE A 71 -2.36 -12.52 8.62
CA ILE A 71 -3.19 -13.50 9.34
C ILE A 71 -2.67 -13.75 10.77
N GLU A 72 -1.35 -13.72 10.97
CA GLU A 72 -0.70 -13.84 12.28
C GLU A 72 -0.67 -12.54 13.08
N SER A 73 -1.35 -11.49 12.59
CA SER A 73 -1.42 -10.20 13.27
C SER A 73 -1.85 -10.33 14.74
N ARG A 74 -1.25 -9.50 15.59
CA ARG A 74 -1.56 -9.43 17.02
C ARG A 74 -2.51 -8.29 17.31
N LYS A 75 -3.27 -8.47 18.39
CA LYS A 75 -4.14 -7.45 18.96
C LYS A 75 -3.72 -7.18 20.39
N ALA A 76 -3.31 -5.95 20.67
CA ALA A 76 -3.13 -5.43 22.02
C ALA A 76 -4.40 -4.67 22.45
N THR A 77 -4.96 -5.01 23.60
CA THR A 77 -6.16 -4.38 24.14
C THR A 77 -5.87 -3.80 25.51
N SER A 78 -5.99 -2.48 25.65
CA SER A 78 -5.89 -1.76 26.94
C SER A 78 -7.21 -1.85 27.73
N SER A 79 -7.13 -2.05 29.05
CA SER A 79 -8.29 -1.92 29.94
C SER A 79 -8.73 -0.48 30.13
N ASN A 80 -7.85 0.50 29.87
CA ASN A 80 -8.13 1.92 29.98
C ASN A 80 -7.56 2.71 28.78
N PRO A 81 -8.25 2.68 27.62
CA PRO A 81 -7.77 3.33 26.39
C PRO A 81 -7.64 4.86 26.49
N SER A 82 -8.27 5.51 27.48
CA SER A 82 -8.08 6.94 27.74
C SER A 82 -6.76 7.27 28.43
N ALA A 83 -6.18 6.30 29.16
CA ALA A 83 -4.92 6.49 29.87
C ALA A 83 -3.70 6.06 29.05
N PHE A 84 -3.82 4.97 28.29
CA PHE A 84 -2.78 4.54 27.37
C PHE A 84 -3.36 3.65 26.27
N SER A 85 -2.68 3.66 25.13
CA SER A 85 -2.93 2.71 24.04
C SER A 85 -1.74 1.77 23.88
N ALA A 86 -1.97 0.61 23.28
CA ALA A 86 -0.93 -0.37 23.01
C ALA A 86 -1.12 -0.95 21.61
N THR A 87 -0.01 -1.22 20.93
CA THR A 87 0.04 -1.93 19.65
C THR A 87 0.96 -3.14 19.79
N ALA A 88 0.72 -4.17 18.98
CA ALA A 88 1.52 -5.39 18.98
C ALA A 88 1.82 -5.80 17.53
N SER A 89 3.09 -6.07 17.23
CA SER A 89 3.56 -6.67 15.99
C SER A 89 3.31 -8.18 16.00
N VAL A 90 3.53 -8.85 14.85
CA VAL A 90 3.40 -10.31 14.72
C VAL A 90 4.36 -11.09 15.64
N THR A 91 5.52 -10.50 15.97
CA THR A 91 6.54 -11.11 16.84
C THR A 91 6.16 -11.07 18.32
N ALA A 92 5.17 -10.26 18.71
CA ALA A 92 4.73 -10.17 20.09
C ALA A 92 4.07 -11.47 20.57
N ASN A 93 4.58 -11.99 21.69
CA ASN A 93 3.99 -13.13 22.36
C ASN A 93 2.62 -12.78 22.99
N THR A 94 1.71 -13.76 23.07
CA THR A 94 0.44 -13.57 23.79
C THR A 94 0.71 -13.46 25.28
N ALA A 95 0.28 -12.38 25.89
CA ALA A 95 0.52 -12.10 27.30
C ALA A 95 -0.53 -11.12 27.86
N THR A 96 -0.62 -11.06 29.17
CA THR A 96 -1.29 -9.96 29.87
C THR A 96 -0.24 -9.22 30.69
N LEU A 97 -0.12 -7.92 30.45
CA LEU A 97 0.85 -7.05 31.12
C LEU A 97 0.10 -6.09 32.04
N SER A 98 0.68 -5.83 33.21
CA SER A 98 0.25 -4.78 34.12
C SER A 98 0.96 -3.48 33.74
N ILE A 99 0.21 -2.43 33.44
CA ILE A 99 0.72 -1.11 33.01
C ILE A 99 0.22 -0.04 33.98
N GLU A 100 1.13 0.77 34.49
CA GLU A 100 0.83 2.01 35.21
C GLU A 100 1.54 3.16 34.50
N VAL A 101 0.81 4.21 34.16
CA VAL A 101 1.37 5.45 33.63
C VAL A 101 1.71 6.35 34.80
N ASN A 102 3.00 6.45 35.13
CA ASN A 102 3.50 7.23 36.25
C ASN A 102 3.53 8.73 35.91
N SER A 103 3.94 9.09 34.69
CA SER A 103 3.89 10.45 34.15
C SER A 103 3.67 10.42 32.64
N ILE A 104 3.19 11.52 32.09
CA ILE A 104 3.02 11.68 30.63
C ILE A 104 4.11 12.58 30.06
N GLY A 105 4.36 12.44 28.76
CA GLY A 105 5.25 13.34 28.06
C GLY A 105 4.69 14.75 28.06
N GLN A 106 5.53 15.73 28.35
CA GLN A 106 5.18 17.15 28.34
C GLN A 106 5.95 17.86 27.23
N ARG A 107 5.25 18.77 26.53
CA ARG A 107 5.87 19.66 25.53
C ARG A 107 6.43 20.86 26.26
N GLN A 108 7.59 21.36 25.85
CA GLN A 108 8.08 22.60 26.44
C GLN A 108 7.23 23.78 25.98
N SER A 109 6.97 24.69 26.91
CA SER A 109 6.41 26.00 26.62
C SER A 109 7.25 27.09 27.29
N LEU A 110 7.70 28.04 26.49
CA LEU A 110 8.48 29.20 26.91
C LEU A 110 7.65 30.46 26.75
N GLN A 111 7.85 31.43 27.63
CA GLN A 111 7.26 32.75 27.50
C GLN A 111 8.31 33.84 27.70
N ALA A 112 8.24 34.91 26.91
CA ALA A 112 8.97 36.14 27.16
C ALA A 112 7.99 37.28 27.48
N SER A 113 8.16 37.89 28.64
CA SER A 113 7.25 38.91 29.18
C SER A 113 8.02 40.13 29.69
N SER A 114 7.33 41.25 29.92
CA SER A 114 7.96 42.51 30.37
C SER A 114 9.11 42.97 29.47
N LEU A 115 8.99 42.70 28.16
CA LEU A 115 9.94 43.14 27.15
C LEU A 115 10.00 44.67 27.09
N VAL A 116 11.14 45.19 26.65
CA VAL A 116 11.41 46.61 26.44
C VAL A 116 11.79 46.89 24.99
N ASP A 117 11.57 48.13 24.57
CA ASP A 117 12.07 48.65 23.29
C ASP A 117 13.58 49.00 23.36
N ALA A 118 14.16 49.44 22.24
CA ALA A 118 15.55 49.88 22.15
C ALA A 118 15.92 51.07 23.08
N THR A 119 14.94 51.74 23.67
CA THR A 119 15.13 52.83 24.64
C THR A 119 15.01 52.37 26.10
N ASN A 120 14.86 51.06 26.33
CA ASN A 120 14.59 50.45 27.63
C ASN A 120 13.23 50.86 28.23
N THR A 121 12.24 51.11 27.39
CA THR A 121 10.85 51.37 27.80
C THR A 121 10.03 50.10 27.65
N THR A 122 9.30 49.70 28.69
CA THR A 122 8.42 48.52 28.64
C THR A 122 7.40 48.63 27.51
N LEU A 123 7.25 47.54 26.75
CA LEU A 123 6.29 47.48 25.65
C LEU A 123 4.85 47.58 26.16
N SER A 124 4.10 48.56 25.66
CA SER A 124 2.66 48.67 25.92
C SER A 124 1.79 47.89 24.94
N ASP A 125 2.34 47.52 23.78
CA ASP A 125 1.67 46.77 22.72
C ASP A 125 2.70 45.99 21.87
N ALA A 126 2.19 45.06 21.06
CA ALA A 126 3.00 44.16 20.24
C ALA A 126 3.52 44.78 18.93
N SER A 127 3.25 46.07 18.66
CA SER A 127 3.60 46.76 17.41
C SER A 127 4.84 47.64 17.51
N THR A 128 5.48 47.63 18.68
CA THR A 128 6.73 48.36 18.92
C THR A 128 7.92 47.44 18.58
N ASP A 129 8.86 47.97 17.79
CA ASP A 129 10.11 47.30 17.44
C ASP A 129 11.00 47.10 18.68
N ILE A 130 11.54 45.89 18.86
CA ILE A 130 12.42 45.57 20.00
C ILE A 130 13.90 45.59 19.65
N GLY A 131 14.27 45.47 18.36
CA GLY A 131 15.65 45.36 17.89
C GLY A 131 15.87 44.21 16.90
N GLY A 132 16.86 44.35 16.02
CA GLY A 132 17.19 43.37 14.98
C GLY A 132 18.36 42.46 15.35
N GLY A 133 18.66 41.50 14.46
CA GLY A 133 19.77 40.57 14.63
C GLY A 133 19.41 39.14 14.21
N GLU A 134 20.13 38.15 14.76
CA GLU A 134 19.92 36.74 14.47
C GLU A 134 19.50 35.98 15.74
N LEU A 135 18.35 35.30 15.65
CA LEU A 135 17.86 34.37 16.66
C LEU A 135 18.12 32.94 16.18
N THR A 136 19.00 32.24 16.88
CA THR A 136 19.27 30.83 16.61
C THR A 136 18.53 29.99 17.64
N ILE A 137 17.65 29.11 17.17
CA ILE A 137 16.85 28.22 18.02
C ILE A 137 17.34 26.79 17.78
N THR A 138 17.67 26.10 18.87
CA THR A 138 18.10 24.72 18.87
C THR A 138 17.19 23.84 19.72
N THR A 139 17.08 22.56 19.39
CA THR A 139 16.46 21.55 20.24
C THR A 139 17.53 20.63 20.83
N GLN A 140 17.22 19.95 21.95
CA GLN A 140 18.16 19.02 22.59
C GLN A 140 18.54 17.84 21.66
N GLN A 141 17.66 17.43 20.75
CA GLN A 141 17.95 16.39 19.75
C GLN A 141 18.87 16.86 18.60
N GLY A 142 19.19 18.16 18.55
CA GLY A 142 20.17 18.72 17.63
C GLY A 142 19.59 19.42 16.41
N ASP A 143 18.27 19.60 16.31
CA ASP A 143 17.70 20.47 15.28
C ASP A 143 18.12 21.91 15.56
N GLN A 144 18.37 22.66 14.50
CA GLN A 144 18.75 24.05 14.58
C GLN A 144 18.19 24.81 13.39
N PHE A 145 17.64 25.99 13.66
CA PHE A 145 17.33 26.95 12.62
C PHE A 145 17.64 28.37 13.09
N VAL A 146 17.91 29.22 12.11
CA VAL A 146 18.28 30.62 12.34
C VAL A 146 17.18 31.49 11.75
N VAL A 147 16.73 32.46 12.54
CA VAL A 147 15.76 33.47 12.16
C VAL A 147 16.45 34.82 12.17
N THR A 148 16.58 35.44 11.00
CA THR A 148 17.09 36.80 10.88
C THR A 148 15.93 37.80 11.04
N ILE A 149 16.08 38.75 11.94
CA ILE A 149 15.10 39.81 12.23
C ILE A 149 15.66 41.15 11.75
N ASP A 150 14.95 41.82 10.85
CA ASP A 150 15.31 43.16 10.40
C ASP A 150 15.02 44.16 11.55
N PRO A 151 15.95 45.07 11.90
CA PRO A 151 15.74 46.04 12.97
C PRO A 151 14.55 46.99 12.74
N TYR A 152 14.08 47.13 11.51
CA TYR A 152 12.89 47.91 11.13
C TYR A 152 11.61 47.06 10.97
N GLN A 153 11.70 45.75 11.21
CA GLN A 153 10.60 44.78 11.22
C GLN A 153 10.81 43.81 12.39
N SER A 154 10.91 44.37 13.60
CA SER A 154 11.27 43.63 14.81
C SER A 154 10.18 43.69 15.87
N THR A 155 8.93 43.87 15.45
CA THR A 155 7.80 43.75 16.36
C THR A 155 7.61 42.30 16.80
N LEU A 156 6.89 42.06 17.89
CA LEU A 156 6.59 40.68 18.31
C LEU A 156 5.79 39.93 17.23
N ALA A 157 4.95 40.63 16.47
CA ALA A 157 4.23 40.04 15.35
C ALA A 157 5.21 39.57 14.27
N ASP A 158 6.19 40.39 13.90
CA ASP A 158 7.21 40.04 12.91
C ASP A 158 8.05 38.84 13.38
N ILE A 159 8.46 38.82 14.65
CA ILE A 159 9.22 37.71 15.24
C ILE A 159 8.40 36.40 15.22
N THR A 160 7.13 36.43 15.61
CA THR A 160 6.28 35.22 15.52
C THR A 160 6.14 34.71 14.09
N VAL A 161 5.95 35.62 13.13
CA VAL A 161 5.86 35.25 11.70
C VAL A 161 7.17 34.66 11.23
N ALA A 162 8.31 35.26 11.58
CA ALA A 162 9.62 34.82 11.17
C ALA A 162 9.96 33.42 11.73
N ILE A 163 9.64 33.14 13.00
CA ILE A 163 9.82 31.81 13.60
C ILE A 163 8.91 30.77 12.94
N ASN A 164 7.61 31.06 12.81
CA ASN A 164 6.64 30.13 12.25
C ASN A 164 6.85 29.85 10.75
N ALA A 165 7.45 30.80 10.01
CA ALA A 165 7.71 30.68 8.58
C ALA A 165 9.11 30.14 8.24
N ALA A 166 9.97 29.92 9.24
CA ALA A 166 11.31 29.39 9.00
C ALA A 166 11.24 27.97 8.41
N THR A 167 11.97 27.72 7.31
CA THR A 167 11.89 26.46 6.56
C THR A 167 12.40 25.26 7.33
N ASP A 168 13.37 25.49 8.23
CA ASP A 168 14.03 24.46 9.03
C ASP A 168 13.44 24.39 10.45
N ASN A 169 12.27 25.00 10.68
CA ASN A 169 11.60 24.95 11.96
C ASN A 169 11.08 23.51 12.24
N PRO A 170 11.54 22.84 13.33
CA PRO A 170 11.17 21.47 13.66
C PRO A 170 9.76 21.33 14.26
N GLY A 171 8.90 22.35 14.15
CA GLY A 171 7.55 22.38 14.71
C GLY A 171 7.39 23.27 15.95
N ILE A 172 8.26 24.25 16.15
CA ILE A 172 8.10 25.27 17.19
C ILE A 172 7.03 26.27 16.73
N GLU A 173 5.99 26.45 17.54
CA GLU A 173 4.90 27.39 17.28
C GLU A 173 5.04 28.62 18.17
N ALA A 174 5.25 29.78 17.56
CA ALA A 174 5.32 31.07 18.23
C ALA A 174 3.97 31.81 18.14
N THR A 175 3.54 32.44 19.24
CA THR A 175 2.30 33.21 19.33
C THR A 175 2.43 34.36 20.32
N ILE A 176 1.46 35.28 20.31
CA ILE A 176 1.42 36.42 21.22
C ILE A 176 0.18 36.32 22.09
N VAL A 177 0.39 36.39 23.41
CA VAL A 177 -0.68 36.54 24.40
C VAL A 177 -0.72 37.99 24.84
N ASN A 178 -1.86 38.66 24.63
CA ASN A 178 -2.08 40.02 25.11
C ASN A 178 -2.53 39.98 26.57
N ALA A 179 -1.59 40.05 27.51
CA ALA A 179 -1.88 40.06 28.94
C ALA A 179 -2.11 41.50 29.45
N ASP A 180 -2.73 41.63 30.62
CA ASP A 180 -2.93 42.94 31.28
C ASP A 180 -1.61 43.66 31.60
N SER A 181 -0.52 42.89 31.73
CA SER A 181 0.85 43.38 31.98
C SER A 181 1.60 43.80 30.70
N GLY A 182 0.98 43.71 29.53
CA GLY A 182 1.62 43.91 28.22
C GLY A 182 1.67 42.62 27.39
N PRO A 183 2.15 42.70 26.14
CA PRO A 183 2.24 41.53 25.26
C PRO A 183 3.28 40.52 25.75
N VAL A 184 2.97 39.24 25.63
CA VAL A 184 3.82 38.10 25.99
C VAL A 184 4.04 37.26 24.76
N LEU A 185 5.30 37.06 24.37
CA LEU A 185 5.65 36.10 23.33
C LEU A 185 5.64 34.70 23.96
N VAL A 186 4.92 33.75 23.36
CA VAL A 186 4.85 32.36 23.82
C VAL A 186 5.33 31.45 22.70
N LEU A 187 6.18 30.49 23.03
CA LEU A 187 6.67 29.49 22.09
C LEU A 187 6.41 28.09 22.65
N ASN A 188 5.83 27.22 21.82
CA ASN A 188 5.55 25.85 22.18
C ASN A 188 6.30 24.89 21.25
N ALA A 189 6.89 23.84 21.81
CA ALA A 189 7.31 22.70 21.01
C ALA A 189 6.07 21.94 20.50
N ALA A 190 6.07 21.50 19.23
CA ALA A 190 5.02 20.63 18.70
C ALA A 190 4.96 19.30 19.43
N ASP A 191 6.12 18.74 19.79
CA ASP A 191 6.27 17.40 20.32
C ASP A 191 6.62 17.39 21.82
N THR A 192 6.25 16.29 22.48
CA THR A 192 6.55 16.06 23.91
C THR A 192 7.92 15.46 24.09
N GLY A 193 8.55 15.67 25.24
CA GLY A 193 9.78 14.98 25.61
C GLY A 193 11.02 15.87 25.59
N THR A 194 12.01 15.48 26.38
CA THR A 194 13.23 16.29 26.61
C THR A 194 14.00 16.54 25.32
N ALA A 195 13.92 15.63 24.34
CA ALA A 195 14.49 15.77 23.00
C ALA A 195 14.10 17.09 22.30
N HIS A 196 12.88 17.59 22.55
CA HIS A 196 12.36 18.83 21.98
C HIS A 196 12.49 20.03 22.92
N GLN A 197 13.28 19.91 24.00
CA GLN A 197 13.65 21.05 24.82
C GLN A 197 14.45 22.04 23.96
N MET A 198 14.00 23.29 23.96
CA MET A 198 14.50 24.39 23.16
C MET A 198 15.56 25.20 23.91
N ALA A 199 16.54 25.72 23.16
CA ALA A 199 17.45 26.77 23.57
C ALA A 199 17.53 27.84 22.47
N PHE A 200 17.77 29.08 22.88
CA PHE A 200 17.73 30.31 22.09
C PHE A 200 19.03 31.05 22.34
N SER A 201 19.87 31.10 21.32
CA SER A 201 21.05 31.96 21.32
C SER A 201 20.84 33.14 20.39
N VAL A 202 21.27 34.32 20.81
CA VAL A 202 21.05 35.57 20.10
C VAL A 202 22.38 36.15 19.63
N SER A 203 22.38 36.71 18.42
CA SER A 203 23.35 37.70 17.97
C SER A 203 22.62 39.02 17.74
N ASP A 204 22.79 39.98 18.64
CA ASP A 204 22.10 41.27 18.61
C ASP A 204 22.86 42.25 17.70
N ASP A 205 22.12 43.10 16.98
CA ASP A 205 22.69 44.06 16.03
C ASP A 205 23.54 45.14 16.71
N ASP A 206 23.30 45.40 18.01
CA ASP A 206 24.08 46.36 18.79
C ASP A 206 25.45 45.82 19.24
N GLY A 207 25.71 44.53 18.99
CA GLY A 207 26.93 43.82 19.32
C GLY A 207 27.04 43.35 20.77
N ASN A 208 25.98 43.47 21.57
CA ASN A 208 25.93 43.05 22.97
C ASN A 208 24.84 41.99 23.26
N ASN A 209 25.16 40.72 23.01
CA ASN A 209 24.23 39.59 23.12
C ASN A 209 23.80 39.20 24.56
N ALA A 210 24.11 40.00 25.56
CA ALA A 210 24.03 39.63 26.98
C ALA A 210 23.29 40.64 27.85
N ASP A 211 22.74 41.71 27.28
CA ASP A 211 21.89 42.64 28.01
C ASP A 211 20.39 42.33 27.84
N ALA A 212 19.57 43.08 28.55
CA ALA A 212 18.11 42.93 28.56
C ALA A 212 17.44 43.97 27.65
N ILE A 213 18.08 44.33 26.54
CA ILE A 213 17.55 45.23 25.50
C ILE A 213 17.71 44.48 24.16
N GLY A 214 17.00 44.90 23.10
CA GLY A 214 17.19 44.25 21.80
C GLY A 214 16.60 42.85 21.74
N LEU A 215 17.11 42.05 20.80
CA LEU A 215 16.79 40.63 20.71
C LEU A 215 17.38 39.83 21.88
N SER A 216 18.41 40.34 22.56
CA SER A 216 19.08 39.66 23.69
C SER A 216 18.11 39.29 24.82
N GLN A 217 16.99 40.02 24.92
CA GLN A 217 15.86 39.71 25.80
C GLN A 217 15.23 38.33 25.58
N LEU A 218 15.39 37.75 24.40
CA LEU A 218 14.82 36.46 24.01
C LEU A 218 15.79 35.28 24.19
N GLY A 219 17.03 35.53 24.64
CA GLY A 219 17.98 34.46 24.93
C GLY A 219 17.46 33.49 25.99
N PHE A 220 17.67 32.19 25.81
CA PHE A 220 17.23 31.18 26.77
C PHE A 220 18.08 29.93 26.61
N ASP A 221 18.60 29.39 27.69
CA ASP A 221 19.20 28.06 27.68
C ASP A 221 18.93 27.44 29.05
N PRO A 222 18.36 26.23 29.11
CA PRO A 222 18.12 25.56 30.38
C PRO A 222 19.41 25.31 31.19
N ASN A 223 20.58 25.33 30.55
CA ASN A 223 21.89 25.04 31.16
C ASN A 223 22.79 26.26 31.35
N SER A 224 22.38 27.46 30.92
CA SER A 224 23.15 28.69 31.12
C SER A 224 22.28 29.87 31.55
N SER A 225 22.89 30.88 32.15
CA SER A 225 22.16 32.04 32.66
C SER A 225 22.29 33.21 31.68
N PHE A 226 21.17 33.61 31.08
CA PHE A 226 21.04 34.85 30.32
C PHE A 226 20.43 35.95 31.21
N ALA A 227 20.76 37.21 30.92
CA ALA A 227 19.96 38.34 31.38
C ALA A 227 18.76 38.51 30.44
N SER A 228 17.86 37.52 30.43
CA SER A 228 16.74 37.47 29.48
C SER A 228 15.38 37.56 30.14
N SER A 229 14.40 37.92 29.32
CA SER A 229 12.99 38.02 29.67
C SER A 229 12.23 36.71 29.40
N MET A 230 12.89 35.71 28.83
CA MET A 230 12.32 34.40 28.49
C MET A 230 12.44 33.41 29.65
N GLN A 231 11.36 32.69 29.94
CA GLN A 231 11.25 31.71 31.04
C GLN A 231 10.47 30.48 30.59
N SER A 232 10.80 29.31 31.15
CA SER A 232 10.02 28.10 30.98
C SER A 232 8.77 28.13 31.87
N ILE A 233 7.59 27.97 31.27
CA ILE A 233 6.33 27.81 32.00
C ILE A 233 5.88 26.35 32.10
N GLN A 234 6.39 25.53 31.19
CA GLN A 234 6.19 24.09 31.17
C GLN A 234 7.48 23.48 30.64
N ASP A 235 8.13 22.66 31.45
CA ASP A 235 9.31 21.93 31.02
C ASP A 235 8.94 20.78 30.09
N ALA A 236 9.82 20.46 29.16
CA ALA A 236 9.73 19.24 28.38
C ALA A 236 10.11 18.05 29.26
N GLU A 237 9.21 17.06 29.36
CA GLU A 237 9.41 15.85 30.14
C GLU A 237 9.10 14.62 29.29
N ASN A 238 9.85 13.55 29.46
CA ASN A 238 9.50 12.25 28.89
C ASN A 238 8.50 11.55 29.80
N ALA A 239 7.59 10.78 29.19
CA ALA A 239 6.67 9.92 29.89
C ALA A 239 7.43 8.81 30.63
N GLU A 240 6.85 8.37 31.73
CA GLU A 240 7.30 7.23 32.51
C GLU A 240 6.14 6.24 32.68
N ILE A 241 6.41 4.96 32.42
CA ILE A 241 5.48 3.87 32.68
C ILE A 241 6.12 2.81 33.56
N ILE A 242 5.30 2.07 34.28
CA ILE A 242 5.70 0.89 35.04
C ILE A 242 5.03 -0.33 34.41
N VAL A 243 5.84 -1.28 33.95
CA VAL A 243 5.37 -2.51 33.30
C VAL A 243 5.74 -3.72 34.14
N ASN A 244 4.74 -4.43 34.67
CA ASN A 244 4.94 -5.53 35.62
C ASN A 244 5.88 -5.15 36.80
N GLY A 245 5.79 -3.90 37.27
CA GLY A 245 6.62 -3.37 38.34
C GLY A 245 7.99 -2.81 37.93
N GLN A 246 8.35 -2.85 36.64
CA GLN A 246 9.59 -2.27 36.12
C GLN A 246 9.35 -0.88 35.54
N LEU A 247 10.10 0.12 36.02
CA LEU A 247 10.05 1.48 35.49
C LEU A 247 10.73 1.55 34.12
N ILE A 248 10.06 2.17 33.17
CA ILE A 248 10.54 2.40 31.80
C ILE A 248 10.31 3.87 31.47
N ASN A 249 11.34 4.51 30.92
CA ASN A 249 11.33 5.91 30.51
C ASN A 249 11.23 5.99 28.99
N SER A 250 10.40 6.89 28.48
CA SER A 250 10.30 7.11 27.05
C SER A 250 11.53 7.86 26.53
N THR A 251 11.99 7.50 25.34
CA THR A 251 12.99 8.26 24.58
C THR A 251 12.37 9.17 23.51
N SER A 252 11.06 9.04 23.26
CA SER A 252 10.33 9.75 22.22
C SER A 252 9.17 10.58 22.79
N GLY A 253 9.32 11.04 24.03
CA GLY A 253 8.29 11.81 24.74
C GLY A 253 7.17 10.96 25.30
N SER A 254 6.22 10.51 24.48
CA SER A 254 4.99 9.84 24.97
C SER A 254 4.84 8.39 24.51
N VAL A 255 5.67 7.93 23.59
CA VAL A 255 5.64 6.58 23.03
C VAL A 255 6.79 5.75 23.59
N PHE A 256 6.52 4.49 23.83
CA PHE A 256 7.48 3.49 24.27
C PHE A 256 7.46 2.39 23.22
N THR A 257 8.53 2.28 22.46
CA THR A 257 8.69 1.24 21.44
C THR A 257 9.36 0.02 22.03
N ASP A 258 8.90 -1.18 21.64
CA ASP A 258 9.47 -2.46 22.10
C ASP A 258 9.66 -2.57 23.62
N VAL A 259 8.64 -2.10 24.37
CA VAL A 259 8.54 -2.21 25.83
C VAL A 259 8.75 -3.66 26.29
N ILE A 260 8.14 -4.57 25.53
CA ILE A 260 8.57 -5.94 25.36
C ILE A 260 8.69 -6.17 23.85
N GLU A 261 9.39 -7.22 23.43
CA GLU A 261 9.56 -7.54 22.01
C GLU A 261 8.23 -7.46 21.22
N GLY A 262 8.17 -6.55 20.26
CA GLY A 262 7.02 -6.37 19.39
C GLY A 262 5.83 -5.62 20.01
N VAL A 263 5.93 -5.06 21.22
CA VAL A 263 4.85 -4.30 21.85
C VAL A 263 5.26 -2.86 22.09
N SER A 264 4.46 -1.94 21.56
CA SER A 264 4.61 -0.51 21.79
C SER A 264 3.44 0.03 22.61
N ILE A 265 3.72 0.98 23.49
CA ILE A 265 2.74 1.63 24.36
C ILE A 265 2.82 3.13 24.15
N MET A 266 1.69 3.81 24.13
CA MET A 266 1.63 5.27 24.14
C MET A 266 0.87 5.73 25.39
N ALA A 267 1.53 6.53 26.22
CA ALA A 267 0.95 7.14 27.41
C ALA A 267 0.13 8.38 27.04
N LEU A 268 -1.09 8.47 27.57
CA LEU A 268 -2.05 9.54 27.27
C LEU A 268 -2.48 10.32 28.52
N SER A 269 -2.65 9.62 29.64
CA SER A 269 -2.89 10.24 30.94
C SER A 269 -2.31 9.39 32.07
N GLN A 270 -1.92 10.05 33.16
CA GLN A 270 -1.46 9.38 34.37
C GLN A 270 -2.55 8.44 34.94
N THR A 271 -2.13 7.29 35.44
CA THR A 271 -3.01 6.35 36.15
C THR A 271 -2.72 6.39 37.64
N THR A 272 -3.71 6.06 38.48
CA THR A 272 -3.53 5.98 39.94
C THR A 272 -3.41 4.54 40.45
N THR A 273 -3.72 3.58 39.59
CA THR A 273 -3.63 2.14 39.85
C THR A 273 -3.15 1.45 38.59
N ALA A 274 -2.50 0.30 38.76
CA ALA A 274 -2.11 -0.55 37.65
C ALA A 274 -3.33 -1.03 36.84
N GLU A 275 -3.25 -0.85 35.54
CA GLU A 275 -4.20 -1.28 34.51
C GLU A 275 -3.59 -2.43 33.68
N THR A 276 -4.31 -2.96 32.69
CA THR A 276 -3.83 -4.12 31.93
C THR A 276 -3.80 -3.89 30.42
N VAL A 277 -2.82 -4.50 29.77
CA VAL A 277 -2.78 -4.73 28.32
C VAL A 277 -2.85 -6.23 28.08
N THR A 278 -3.80 -6.68 27.25
CA THR A 278 -3.87 -8.06 26.78
C THR A 278 -3.41 -8.15 25.33
N ILE A 279 -2.32 -8.88 25.08
CA ILE A 279 -1.85 -9.25 23.75
C ILE A 279 -2.43 -10.62 23.37
N SER A 280 -3.12 -10.68 22.25
CA SER A 280 -3.79 -11.88 21.74
C SER A 280 -3.61 -12.01 20.23
N LYS A 281 -3.88 -13.21 19.70
CA LYS A 281 -4.01 -13.42 18.25
C LYS A 281 -5.21 -12.64 17.73
N ASN A 282 -5.08 -11.95 16.59
CA ASN A 282 -6.16 -11.14 16.03
C ASN A 282 -7.13 -11.97 15.17
N THR A 283 -7.82 -12.94 15.79
CA THR A 283 -8.75 -13.84 15.10
C THR A 283 -9.89 -13.10 14.39
N GLN A 284 -10.30 -11.94 14.92
CA GLN A 284 -11.34 -11.11 14.31
C GLN A 284 -10.91 -10.54 12.94
N SER A 285 -9.63 -10.23 12.76
CA SER A 285 -9.12 -9.79 11.45
C SER A 285 -9.28 -10.89 10.40
N ILE A 286 -8.97 -12.14 10.77
CA ILE A 286 -9.16 -13.30 9.89
C ILE A 286 -10.64 -13.46 9.52
N ALA A 287 -11.54 -13.38 10.51
CA ALA A 287 -12.98 -13.47 10.28
C ALA A 287 -13.50 -12.37 9.34
N ASN A 288 -13.05 -11.13 9.53
CA ASN A 288 -13.43 -10.00 8.67
C ASN A 288 -12.94 -10.22 7.23
N ASN A 289 -11.67 -10.60 7.06
CA ASN A 289 -11.08 -10.84 5.75
C ASN A 289 -11.79 -11.99 5.02
N LEU A 290 -12.11 -13.09 5.70
CA LEU A 290 -12.85 -14.22 5.13
C LEU A 290 -14.28 -13.83 4.73
N ASN A 291 -14.95 -12.98 5.53
CA ASN A 291 -16.27 -12.46 5.18
C ASN A 291 -16.23 -11.56 3.94
N ASP A 292 -15.20 -10.72 3.81
CA ASP A 292 -15.04 -9.86 2.64
C ASP A 292 -14.65 -10.66 1.38
N PHE A 293 -13.86 -11.72 1.53
CA PHE A 293 -13.63 -12.72 0.49
C PHE A 293 -14.95 -13.36 0.01
N VAL A 294 -15.81 -13.80 0.94
CA VAL A 294 -17.10 -14.42 0.59
C VAL A 294 -18.02 -13.45 -0.15
N LYS A 295 -18.08 -12.18 0.27
CA LYS A 295 -18.84 -11.15 -0.46
C LYS A 295 -18.29 -10.94 -1.87
N ALA A 296 -16.98 -10.73 -1.99
CA ALA A 296 -16.35 -10.46 -3.28
C ALA A 296 -16.48 -11.66 -4.25
N PHE A 297 -16.44 -12.89 -3.73
CA PHE A 297 -16.73 -14.08 -4.52
C PHE A 297 -18.18 -14.07 -5.02
N ASN A 298 -19.14 -13.76 -4.15
CA ASN A 298 -20.57 -13.75 -4.50
C ASN A 298 -20.89 -12.67 -5.54
N ASP A 299 -20.26 -11.50 -5.44
CA ASP A 299 -20.38 -10.43 -6.43
C ASP A 299 -19.78 -10.83 -7.79
N LEU A 300 -18.64 -11.53 -7.78
CA LEU A 300 -18.05 -12.11 -9.00
C LEU A 300 -18.93 -13.21 -9.59
N ASN A 301 -19.45 -14.11 -8.77
CA ASN A 301 -20.35 -15.18 -9.21
C ASN A 301 -21.60 -14.61 -9.85
N LYS A 302 -22.19 -13.56 -9.25
CA LYS A 302 -23.31 -12.82 -9.83
C LYS A 302 -22.95 -12.22 -11.18
N THR A 303 -21.82 -11.53 -11.29
CA THR A 303 -21.35 -10.95 -12.55
C THR A 303 -21.17 -12.02 -13.64
N ILE A 304 -20.58 -13.17 -13.30
CA ILE A 304 -20.43 -14.31 -14.23
C ILE A 304 -21.79 -14.82 -14.70
N ASN A 305 -22.75 -14.98 -13.78
CA ASN A 305 -24.08 -15.45 -14.08
C ASN A 305 -24.87 -14.46 -14.95
N ASP A 306 -24.86 -13.18 -14.60
CA ASP A 306 -25.56 -12.12 -15.34
C ASP A 306 -25.01 -12.00 -16.78
N LEU A 307 -23.69 -12.05 -16.95
CA LEU A 307 -23.06 -12.00 -18.27
C LEU A 307 -23.27 -13.28 -19.09
N GLY A 308 -23.37 -14.43 -18.42
CA GLY A 308 -23.51 -15.76 -19.04
C GLY A 308 -24.94 -16.27 -19.19
N ASN A 309 -25.95 -15.54 -18.69
CA ASN A 309 -27.34 -16.01 -18.62
C ASN A 309 -27.91 -16.33 -20.01
N ALA A 310 -28.62 -17.44 -20.13
CA ALA A 310 -29.30 -17.84 -21.36
C ALA A 310 -30.60 -17.05 -21.64
N GLY A 311 -31.10 -16.28 -20.67
CA GLY A 311 -32.35 -15.52 -20.78
C GLY A 311 -33.56 -16.45 -20.84
N LEU A 312 -33.94 -17.04 -19.70
CA LEU A 312 -35.13 -17.87 -19.57
C LEU A 312 -36.26 -17.07 -18.89
N GLY A 313 -37.46 -17.07 -19.47
CA GLY A 313 -38.59 -16.32 -18.91
C GLY A 313 -38.48 -14.82 -19.20
N ASP A 314 -38.58 -13.99 -18.14
CA ASP A 314 -38.50 -12.53 -18.22
C ASP A 314 -37.05 -11.99 -18.11
N ASP A 315 -36.06 -12.88 -17.94
CA ASP A 315 -34.65 -12.50 -17.81
C ASP A 315 -34.01 -12.15 -19.16
N SER A 316 -33.24 -11.06 -19.18
CA SER A 316 -32.43 -10.67 -20.34
C SER A 316 -31.33 -11.70 -20.63
N VAL A 317 -31.09 -11.97 -21.92
CA VAL A 317 -29.96 -12.80 -22.36
C VAL A 317 -28.65 -12.08 -22.03
N GLY A 318 -27.74 -12.79 -21.37
CA GLY A 318 -26.40 -12.31 -21.05
C GLY A 318 -25.56 -12.10 -22.31
N LEU A 319 -24.78 -11.02 -22.32
CA LEU A 319 -24.01 -10.60 -23.48
C LEU A 319 -22.85 -11.54 -23.85
N LEU A 320 -22.41 -12.35 -22.89
CA LEU A 320 -21.39 -13.39 -23.02
C LEU A 320 -22.00 -14.79 -22.91
N VAL A 321 -23.27 -14.96 -23.26
CA VAL A 321 -23.92 -16.29 -23.26
C VAL A 321 -23.12 -17.29 -24.09
N GLY A 322 -22.90 -18.49 -23.53
CA GLY A 322 -22.14 -19.56 -24.16
C GLY A 322 -20.61 -19.38 -24.14
N ASP A 323 -20.09 -18.26 -23.63
CA ASP A 323 -18.66 -18.04 -23.52
C ASP A 323 -18.00 -19.11 -22.66
N SER A 324 -16.92 -19.70 -23.18
CA SER A 324 -16.11 -20.70 -22.49
C SER A 324 -15.29 -20.12 -21.33
N LEU A 325 -14.93 -18.83 -21.39
CA LEU A 325 -14.11 -18.15 -20.38
C LEU A 325 -14.86 -18.08 -19.06
N LEU A 326 -16.12 -17.63 -19.07
CA LEU A 326 -16.97 -17.55 -17.88
C LEU A 326 -17.12 -18.93 -17.20
N ARG A 327 -17.33 -19.97 -18.01
CA ARG A 327 -17.46 -21.36 -17.53
C ARG A 327 -16.13 -21.93 -17.01
N SER A 328 -15.02 -21.58 -17.64
CA SER A 328 -13.68 -22.00 -17.21
C SER A 328 -13.30 -21.35 -15.89
N LEU A 329 -13.53 -20.04 -15.75
CA LEU A 329 -13.26 -19.29 -14.52
C LEU A 329 -14.06 -19.85 -13.34
N SER A 330 -15.39 -19.99 -13.50
CA SER A 330 -16.25 -20.55 -12.45
C SER A 330 -15.87 -21.98 -12.06
N ALA A 331 -15.52 -22.84 -13.03
CA ALA A 331 -15.07 -24.20 -12.76
C ALA A 331 -13.74 -24.24 -12.00
N GLN A 332 -12.77 -23.43 -12.40
CA GLN A 332 -11.45 -23.36 -11.75
C GLN A 332 -11.57 -22.83 -10.32
N LEU A 333 -12.29 -21.73 -10.10
CA LEU A 333 -12.52 -21.17 -8.75
C LEU A 333 -13.19 -22.19 -7.82
N ARG A 334 -14.25 -22.85 -8.31
CA ARG A 334 -14.95 -23.87 -7.53
C ARG A 334 -14.06 -25.08 -7.22
N SER A 335 -13.27 -25.55 -8.18
CA SER A 335 -12.33 -26.66 -7.96
C SER A 335 -11.30 -26.31 -6.89
N THR A 336 -10.80 -25.07 -6.90
CA THR A 336 -9.72 -24.64 -6.00
C THR A 336 -10.19 -24.38 -4.59
N ILE A 337 -11.36 -23.76 -4.39
CA ILE A 337 -11.96 -23.55 -3.05
C ILE A 337 -12.15 -24.87 -2.30
N PHE A 338 -12.38 -25.98 -3.01
CA PHE A 338 -12.55 -27.32 -2.43
C PHE A 338 -11.30 -28.20 -2.51
N THR A 339 -10.13 -27.63 -2.79
CA THR A 339 -8.88 -28.38 -2.71
C THR A 339 -8.71 -28.89 -1.28
N GLN A 340 -8.46 -30.18 -1.14
CA GLN A 340 -8.21 -30.81 0.14
C GLN A 340 -6.71 -30.87 0.41
N HIS A 341 -6.30 -30.28 1.53
CA HIS A 341 -4.93 -30.31 2.03
C HIS A 341 -4.76 -31.50 2.97
N THR A 342 -4.52 -32.68 2.40
CA THR A 342 -4.46 -33.96 3.14
C THR A 342 -3.30 -34.08 4.13
N ASP A 343 -2.34 -33.17 4.02
CA ASP A 343 -1.20 -33.01 4.93
C ASP A 343 -1.53 -32.26 6.22
N LEU A 344 -2.66 -31.57 6.27
CA LEU A 344 -3.17 -30.96 7.50
C LEU A 344 -3.91 -31.99 8.36
N PRO A 345 -4.00 -31.78 9.68
CA PRO A 345 -4.80 -32.62 10.56
C PRO A 345 -6.26 -32.75 10.10
N ALA A 346 -6.87 -33.91 10.39
CA ALA A 346 -8.27 -34.14 10.08
C ALA A 346 -9.15 -33.09 10.77
N GLY A 347 -10.00 -32.40 9.98
CA GLY A 347 -10.85 -31.32 10.47
C GLY A 347 -10.31 -29.90 10.22
N VAL A 348 -9.18 -29.74 9.53
CA VAL A 348 -8.65 -28.44 9.04
C VAL A 348 -8.14 -28.56 7.59
N GLN A 349 -8.68 -29.49 6.80
CA GLN A 349 -8.12 -29.81 5.47
C GLN A 349 -8.77 -29.02 4.34
N THR A 350 -9.91 -28.37 4.57
CA THR A 350 -10.71 -27.70 3.54
C THR A 350 -11.29 -26.39 4.03
N LEU A 351 -11.66 -25.48 3.11
CA LEU A 351 -12.37 -24.26 3.49
C LEU A 351 -13.74 -24.54 4.14
N SER A 352 -14.33 -25.70 3.88
CA SER A 352 -15.55 -26.17 4.56
C SER A 352 -15.34 -26.51 6.03
N ASP A 353 -14.11 -26.81 6.43
CA ASP A 353 -13.75 -27.04 7.83
C ASP A 353 -13.68 -25.71 8.60
N VAL A 354 -13.17 -24.65 7.99
CA VAL A 354 -13.15 -23.28 8.57
C VAL A 354 -14.50 -22.53 8.47
N GLY A 355 -15.54 -23.17 7.92
CA GLY A 355 -16.89 -22.62 7.89
C GLY A 355 -17.33 -21.97 6.57
N ILE A 356 -16.55 -22.11 5.49
CA ILE A 356 -16.91 -21.57 4.16
C ILE A 356 -17.49 -22.68 3.28
N ARG A 357 -18.72 -22.49 2.80
CA ARG A 357 -19.46 -23.51 2.03
C ARG A 357 -20.26 -22.90 0.89
N PHE A 358 -20.40 -23.67 -0.18
CA PHE A 358 -21.32 -23.34 -1.26
C PHE A 358 -22.78 -23.64 -0.89
N ASP A 359 -23.68 -22.73 -1.25
CA ASP A 359 -25.12 -22.98 -1.29
C ASP A 359 -25.53 -23.73 -2.58
N ARG A 360 -26.83 -23.88 -2.80
CA ARG A 360 -27.36 -24.60 -3.97
C ARG A 360 -27.25 -23.78 -5.26
N GLU A 361 -27.19 -22.47 -5.10
CA GLU A 361 -27.12 -21.44 -6.13
C GLU A 361 -25.68 -21.17 -6.58
N GLY A 362 -24.69 -21.74 -5.89
CA GLY A 362 -23.28 -21.61 -6.20
C GLY A 362 -22.61 -20.38 -5.56
N ASN A 363 -23.26 -19.74 -4.59
CA ASN A 363 -22.66 -18.70 -3.77
C ASN A 363 -21.98 -19.30 -2.54
N LEU A 364 -21.04 -18.55 -1.97
CA LEU A 364 -20.41 -18.88 -0.70
C LEU A 364 -21.22 -18.32 0.48
N SER A 365 -21.23 -19.11 1.55
CA SER A 365 -21.71 -18.75 2.87
C SER A 365 -20.57 -18.92 3.88
N PHE A 366 -20.59 -18.14 4.95
CA PHE A 366 -19.56 -18.15 5.99
C PHE A 366 -20.19 -18.34 7.38
N ASP A 367 -19.74 -19.36 8.08
CA ASP A 367 -20.08 -19.64 9.48
C ASP A 367 -18.91 -19.22 10.39
N GLN A 368 -18.98 -17.99 10.92
CA GLN A 368 -17.94 -17.44 11.79
C GLN A 368 -17.80 -18.23 13.10
N LEU A 369 -18.88 -18.79 13.65
CA LEU A 369 -18.79 -19.55 14.91
C LEU A 369 -17.92 -20.80 14.76
N LYS A 370 -17.97 -21.42 13.57
CA LYS A 370 -17.12 -22.56 13.25
C LYS A 370 -15.64 -22.14 13.14
N LEU A 371 -15.36 -21.01 12.50
CA LEU A 371 -14.01 -20.45 12.43
C LEU A 371 -13.47 -20.14 13.83
N ASP A 372 -14.24 -19.42 14.65
CA ASP A 372 -13.82 -19.00 16.00
C ASP A 372 -13.46 -20.20 16.89
N GLY A 373 -14.27 -21.27 16.80
CA GLY A 373 -13.98 -22.53 17.48
C GLY A 373 -12.67 -23.17 17.01
N LEU A 374 -12.42 -23.17 15.70
CA LEU A 374 -11.23 -23.79 15.10
C LEU A 374 -9.95 -22.99 15.35
N LEU A 375 -10.01 -21.66 15.28
CA LEU A 375 -8.88 -20.77 15.58
C LEU A 375 -8.44 -20.85 17.05
N THR A 376 -9.31 -21.30 17.95
CA THR A 376 -8.96 -21.51 19.36
C THR A 376 -8.08 -22.76 19.56
N THR A 377 -8.32 -23.82 18.79
CA THR A 377 -7.65 -25.13 19.00
C THR A 377 -6.57 -25.43 17.96
N ASN A 378 -6.71 -24.90 16.74
CA ASN A 378 -5.94 -25.29 15.56
C ASN A 378 -5.47 -24.06 14.76
N PHE A 379 -5.08 -22.98 15.44
CA PHE A 379 -4.72 -21.71 14.80
C PHE A 379 -3.66 -21.87 13.70
N GLU A 380 -2.56 -22.57 13.99
CA GLU A 380 -1.46 -22.75 13.04
C GLU A 380 -1.89 -23.59 11.82
N ASP A 381 -2.68 -24.64 12.05
CA ASP A 381 -3.22 -25.48 10.97
C ASP A 381 -4.17 -24.67 10.06
N VAL A 382 -4.97 -23.78 10.65
CA VAL A 382 -5.85 -22.88 9.89
C VAL A 382 -5.01 -21.93 9.06
N ILE A 383 -3.97 -21.30 9.62
CA ILE A 383 -3.07 -20.44 8.85
C ILE A 383 -2.50 -21.22 7.66
N GLN A 384 -1.96 -22.41 7.92
CA GLN A 384 -1.37 -23.23 6.88
C GLN A 384 -2.38 -23.58 5.76
N LEU A 385 -3.65 -23.84 6.11
CA LEU A 385 -4.71 -24.03 5.12
C LEU A 385 -4.93 -22.78 4.25
N LEU A 386 -4.98 -21.60 4.88
CA LEU A 386 -5.34 -20.35 4.20
C LEU A 386 -4.18 -19.84 3.32
N THR A 387 -2.96 -19.82 3.87
CA THR A 387 -1.83 -19.06 3.30
C THR A 387 -0.74 -19.89 2.66
N ALA A 388 -0.46 -21.12 3.11
CA ALA A 388 0.89 -21.73 3.05
C ALA A 388 1.76 -21.33 1.83
N ASN A 389 2.85 -20.64 2.15
CA ASN A 389 3.92 -20.00 1.35
C ASN A 389 3.55 -18.99 0.24
N ASP A 390 3.70 -17.71 0.62
CA ASP A 390 4.29 -16.69 -0.24
C ASP A 390 5.81 -16.90 -0.21
N ALA A 391 6.47 -16.88 -1.36
CA ALA A 391 7.93 -16.88 -1.41
C ALA A 391 8.55 -15.63 -0.72
N ASP A 392 7.70 -14.69 -0.30
CA ASP A 392 8.03 -13.46 0.41
C ASP A 392 7.64 -13.48 1.91
N ALA A 393 7.14 -14.61 2.44
CA ALA A 393 6.79 -14.75 3.85
C ALA A 393 7.24 -16.11 4.42
N GLU A 394 8.54 -16.38 4.38
CA GLU A 394 9.11 -17.47 5.18
C GLU A 394 9.07 -17.08 6.67
N PRO A 395 8.46 -17.87 7.57
CA PRO A 395 8.78 -17.76 8.98
C PRO A 395 10.28 -18.02 9.12
N PHE A 396 11.00 -17.08 9.74
CA PHE A 396 12.37 -17.19 10.25
C PHE A 396 12.99 -18.59 10.08
N GLN A 397 13.79 -18.79 9.03
CA GLN A 397 14.51 -20.05 8.85
C GLN A 397 15.51 -20.19 9.99
N THR A 398 15.12 -21.03 10.95
CA THR A 398 15.81 -21.22 12.22
C THR A 398 16.67 -22.47 12.13
N TYR A 399 17.98 -22.28 12.17
CA TYR A 399 18.94 -23.37 12.17
C TYR A 399 19.50 -23.56 13.58
N LYS A 400 19.50 -24.80 14.06
CA LYS A 400 20.01 -25.14 15.39
C LYS A 400 21.32 -25.91 15.30
N THR A 401 22.30 -25.54 16.11
CA THR A 401 23.55 -26.31 16.25
C THR A 401 23.32 -27.61 17.00
N ALA A 402 24.33 -28.49 17.05
CA ALA A 402 24.33 -29.64 17.96
C ALA A 402 24.22 -29.19 19.44
N LEU A 403 23.75 -30.11 20.30
CA LEU A 403 23.70 -29.89 21.75
C LEU A 403 25.12 -29.94 22.35
N TYR A 404 25.48 -28.93 23.14
CA TYR A 404 26.71 -28.89 23.91
C TYR A 404 26.46 -29.30 25.36
N SER A 405 27.07 -30.40 25.80
CA SER A 405 26.92 -31.01 27.13
C SER A 405 27.44 -30.14 28.29
N SER A 406 28.33 -29.18 28.02
CA SER A 406 28.79 -28.19 29.01
C SER A 406 29.11 -26.86 28.35
N ILE A 407 29.07 -25.76 29.12
CA ILE A 407 29.39 -24.40 28.63
C ILE A 407 30.86 -24.29 28.22
N ASP A 408 31.73 -25.06 28.87
CA ASP A 408 33.19 -25.01 28.70
C ASP A 408 33.72 -25.90 27.56
N ASP A 409 32.90 -26.83 27.04
CA ASP A 409 33.26 -27.65 25.86
C ASP A 409 33.25 -26.85 24.55
N PHE A 410 32.76 -25.61 24.60
CA PHE A 410 32.77 -24.68 23.47
C PHE A 410 34.08 -23.87 23.43
N VAL A 411 35.19 -24.54 23.13
CA VAL A 411 36.46 -23.88 22.85
C VAL A 411 36.56 -23.64 21.35
N ILE A 412 36.19 -22.45 20.88
CA ILE A 412 36.63 -22.04 19.53
C ILE A 412 38.13 -21.81 19.59
N SER A 413 38.90 -22.60 18.84
CA SER A 413 40.31 -22.31 18.61
C SER A 413 40.42 -20.95 17.91
N ASP A 414 41.32 -20.07 18.37
CA ASP A 414 41.53 -18.73 17.79
C ASP A 414 41.48 -18.74 16.25
N GLY A 415 40.51 -18.03 15.69
CA GLY A 415 40.20 -18.15 14.27
C GLY A 415 39.15 -17.16 13.77
N GLN A 416 39.16 -16.93 12.46
CA GLN A 416 38.15 -16.12 11.79
C GLN A 416 36.93 -16.99 11.51
N ILE A 417 35.76 -16.59 12.00
CA ILE A 417 34.48 -17.19 11.67
C ILE A 417 33.85 -16.34 10.59
N THR A 418 33.37 -16.97 9.53
CA THR A 418 32.67 -16.34 8.44
C THR A 418 31.30 -16.97 8.32
N ILE A 419 30.25 -16.15 8.36
CA ILE A 419 28.87 -16.61 8.18
C ILE A 419 28.35 -16.04 6.87
N THR A 420 27.85 -16.92 6.00
CA THR A 420 27.25 -16.60 4.71
C THR A 420 25.79 -17.02 4.73
N SER A 421 24.91 -16.18 4.21
CA SER A 421 23.51 -16.51 3.89
C SER A 421 23.18 -15.88 2.54
N ASN A 422 22.72 -16.67 1.57
CA ASN A 422 22.54 -16.21 0.20
C ASN A 422 23.81 -15.54 -0.36
N SER A 423 23.75 -14.27 -0.75
CA SER A 423 24.87 -13.43 -1.20
C SER A 423 25.57 -12.65 -0.07
N ASP A 424 24.99 -12.63 1.12
CA ASP A 424 25.47 -11.81 2.24
C ASP A 424 26.43 -12.61 3.10
N GLN A 425 27.50 -11.97 3.53
CA GLN A 425 28.56 -12.60 4.31
C GLN A 425 29.17 -11.59 5.29
N PHE A 426 29.42 -12.04 6.51
CA PHE A 426 30.28 -11.31 7.43
C PHE A 426 31.27 -12.24 8.12
N SER A 427 32.41 -11.67 8.53
CA SER A 427 33.44 -12.40 9.27
C SER A 427 33.80 -11.68 10.55
N PHE A 428 34.11 -12.44 11.59
CA PHE A 428 34.59 -11.92 12.87
C PHE A 428 35.64 -12.86 13.48
N TYR A 429 36.43 -12.35 14.41
CA TYR A 429 37.44 -13.15 15.09
C TYR A 429 36.87 -13.75 16.38
N SER A 430 36.95 -15.06 16.49
CA SER A 430 36.78 -15.76 17.75
C SER A 430 38.10 -15.80 18.50
N SER A 431 38.10 -15.33 19.75
CA SER A 431 39.21 -15.56 20.68
C SER A 431 38.74 -15.42 22.13
N ALA A 432 39.43 -16.10 23.04
CA ALA A 432 39.19 -15.98 24.48
C ALA A 432 39.45 -14.54 24.99
N ALA A 433 40.39 -13.82 24.36
CA ALA A 433 40.71 -12.43 24.70
C ALA A 433 39.57 -11.45 24.38
N LEU A 434 38.67 -11.82 23.45
CA LEU A 434 37.49 -11.04 23.08
C LEU A 434 36.22 -11.46 23.83
N GLY A 435 36.31 -12.42 24.76
CA GLY A 435 35.16 -12.94 25.52
C GLY A 435 34.32 -14.00 24.78
N ASN A 436 34.77 -14.44 23.61
CA ASN A 436 34.01 -15.32 22.71
C ASN A 436 34.22 -16.82 23.00
N SER A 437 34.71 -17.17 24.19
CA SER A 437 35.03 -18.56 24.59
C SER A 437 33.85 -19.32 25.18
N SER A 438 32.62 -18.86 24.96
CA SER A 438 31.39 -19.53 25.41
C SER A 438 30.31 -19.44 24.33
N VAL A 439 29.32 -20.33 24.38
CA VAL A 439 28.19 -20.33 23.42
C VAL A 439 27.46 -18.98 23.44
N GLN A 440 27.33 -18.36 24.63
CA GLN A 440 26.75 -17.02 24.77
C GLN A 440 27.66 -15.95 24.18
N GLY A 441 28.96 -15.99 24.48
CA GLY A 441 29.93 -15.05 23.91
C GLY A 441 29.99 -15.12 22.38
N LEU A 442 29.81 -16.31 21.79
CA LEU A 442 29.65 -16.43 20.34
C LEU A 442 28.35 -15.83 19.83
N SER A 443 27.22 -16.08 20.50
CA SER A 443 25.93 -15.46 20.16
C SER A 443 26.01 -13.94 20.18
N ASP A 444 26.64 -13.38 21.22
CA ASP A 444 26.82 -11.94 21.38
C ASP A 444 27.76 -11.38 20.30
N ALA A 445 28.84 -12.10 19.96
CA ALA A 445 29.75 -11.69 18.90
C ALA A 445 29.09 -11.68 17.52
N ILE A 446 28.21 -12.66 17.24
CA ILE A 446 27.42 -12.70 16.00
C ILE A 446 26.46 -11.51 15.96
N ASN A 447 25.68 -11.30 17.01
CA ASN A 447 24.67 -10.24 17.06
C ASN A 447 25.27 -8.82 17.03
N ASN A 448 26.49 -8.65 17.55
CA ASN A 448 27.18 -7.35 17.61
C ASN A 448 28.18 -7.13 16.46
N ALA A 449 28.27 -8.06 15.49
CA ALA A 449 29.17 -7.88 14.35
C ALA A 449 28.66 -6.71 13.49
N SER A 450 29.52 -5.73 13.22
CA SER A 450 29.14 -4.49 12.52
C SER A 450 28.63 -4.68 11.09
N ALA A 451 28.88 -5.84 10.49
CA ALA A 451 28.44 -6.23 9.16
C ALA A 451 27.35 -7.32 9.19
N ASN A 452 26.74 -7.58 10.35
CA ASN A 452 25.62 -8.50 10.48
C ASN A 452 24.29 -7.73 10.46
N ASP A 453 23.66 -7.68 9.31
CA ASP A 453 22.31 -7.14 9.09
C ASP A 453 21.31 -8.23 8.64
N PHE A 454 21.76 -9.49 8.53
CA PHE A 454 21.01 -10.58 7.91
C PHE A 454 20.78 -11.80 8.81
N ILE A 455 21.36 -11.86 10.02
CA ILE A 455 21.21 -12.99 10.96
C ILE A 455 21.01 -12.51 12.39
N GLN A 456 20.14 -13.19 13.13
CA GLN A 456 20.08 -13.13 14.58
C GLN A 456 20.53 -14.45 15.20
N SER A 457 21.25 -14.39 16.30
CA SER A 457 21.72 -15.54 17.07
C SER A 457 21.11 -15.56 18.47
N MET A 458 20.70 -16.72 18.95
CA MET A 458 20.20 -16.94 20.31
C MET A 458 20.78 -18.21 20.91
N VAL A 459 21.01 -18.22 22.22
CA VAL A 459 21.33 -19.44 22.95
C VAL A 459 20.09 -19.97 23.65
N VAL A 460 19.73 -21.22 23.36
CA VAL A 460 18.65 -21.93 24.04
C VAL A 460 19.20 -23.05 24.91
N ASN A 461 18.60 -23.24 26.08
CA ASN A 461 18.80 -24.47 26.84
C ASN A 461 18.01 -25.58 26.14
N ASP A 462 18.63 -26.73 25.92
CA ASP A 462 17.99 -27.86 25.26
C ASP A 462 18.40 -29.18 25.95
N VAL A 463 17.63 -30.23 25.70
CA VAL A 463 17.84 -31.56 26.26
C VAL A 463 17.88 -32.56 25.11
N ASP A 464 18.94 -33.38 25.02
CA ASP A 464 19.01 -34.38 23.95
C ASP A 464 17.98 -35.51 24.13
N LEU A 465 17.89 -36.37 23.11
CA LEU A 465 17.04 -37.57 23.11
C LEU A 465 17.37 -38.57 24.24
N PHE A 466 18.48 -38.38 24.96
CA PHE A 466 18.92 -39.22 26.06
C PHE A 466 18.76 -38.53 27.43
N GLY A 467 18.17 -37.33 27.47
CA GLY A 467 17.89 -36.61 28.72
C GLY A 467 19.07 -35.78 29.25
N ASN A 468 20.16 -35.62 28.50
CA ASN A 468 21.28 -34.77 28.91
C ASN A 468 20.94 -33.31 28.66
N GLN A 469 21.11 -32.46 29.67
CA GLN A 469 20.90 -31.02 29.53
C GLN A 469 22.13 -30.33 28.92
N GLY A 470 21.91 -29.34 28.06
CA GLY A 470 22.96 -28.58 27.42
C GLY A 470 22.47 -27.26 26.84
N LYS A 471 23.33 -26.60 26.06
CA LYS A 471 22.98 -25.39 25.31
C LYS A 471 23.09 -25.63 23.81
N ARG A 472 22.26 -24.93 23.03
CA ARG A 472 22.35 -24.86 21.56
C ARG A 472 22.43 -23.40 21.14
N LEU A 473 23.25 -23.14 20.14
CA LEU A 473 23.22 -21.88 19.42
C LEU A 473 22.17 -22.01 18.31
N VAL A 474 21.36 -20.98 18.16
CA VAL A 474 20.26 -20.91 17.19
C VAL A 474 20.54 -19.71 16.31
N LEU A 475 20.66 -19.94 15.01
CA LEU A 475 20.84 -18.88 14.02
C LEU A 475 19.56 -18.74 13.23
N THR A 476 19.09 -17.51 13.14
CA THR A 476 17.83 -17.13 12.49
C THR A 476 18.13 -16.16 11.37
N ALA A 477 17.72 -16.49 10.14
CA ALA A 477 17.85 -15.57 9.01
C ALA A 477 16.84 -14.45 9.17
N LEU A 478 17.31 -13.20 9.05
CA LEU A 478 16.44 -12.05 8.98
C LEU A 478 15.80 -11.92 7.59
N ASN A 479 16.49 -12.38 6.53
CA ASN A 479 16.02 -12.38 5.13
C ASN A 479 16.47 -13.66 4.36
N PRO A 480 15.89 -14.84 4.62
CA PRO A 480 16.27 -16.05 3.89
C PRO A 480 15.78 -16.01 2.43
N GLY A 481 16.67 -16.28 1.47
CA GLY A 481 16.35 -16.32 0.05
C GLY A 481 15.95 -17.72 -0.43
N SER A 482 15.63 -17.86 -1.72
CA SER A 482 15.10 -19.08 -2.33
C SER A 482 16.11 -20.22 -2.53
N GLU A 483 17.40 -20.00 -2.28
CA GLU A 483 18.44 -21.03 -2.38
C GLU A 483 19.07 -21.32 -1.00
N ASN A 484 18.96 -22.58 -0.56
CA ASN A 484 19.24 -22.99 0.82
C ASN A 484 20.71 -22.80 1.27
N ALA A 485 20.84 -22.27 2.49
CA ALA A 485 21.65 -22.71 3.64
C ALA A 485 22.58 -21.62 4.19
N PHE A 486 22.54 -21.44 5.51
CA PHE A 486 23.64 -20.79 6.21
C PHE A 486 24.91 -21.60 6.02
N GLN A 487 25.97 -20.94 5.57
CA GLN A 487 27.31 -21.49 5.58
C GLN A 487 28.09 -20.81 6.70
N VAL A 488 28.64 -21.59 7.63
CA VAL A 488 29.58 -21.09 8.63
C VAL A 488 30.94 -21.70 8.32
N GLU A 489 31.91 -20.86 7.97
CA GLU A 489 33.31 -21.24 7.76
C GLU A 489 34.15 -20.78 8.95
N VAL A 490 35.09 -21.62 9.40
CA VAL A 490 36.04 -21.27 10.47
C VAL A 490 37.46 -21.44 9.97
N LEU A 491 38.24 -20.36 9.99
CA LEU A 491 39.64 -20.33 9.59
C LEU A 491 40.55 -20.30 10.82
N ASN A 492 41.27 -21.39 11.09
CA ASN A 492 42.23 -21.48 12.19
C ASN A 492 43.59 -20.89 11.77
N GLN A 493 44.06 -19.85 12.47
CA GLN A 493 45.30 -19.15 12.11
C GLN A 493 46.58 -19.85 12.56
N SER A 494 46.50 -20.87 13.44
CA SER A 494 47.69 -21.57 13.93
C SER A 494 48.23 -22.62 12.95
N THR A 495 47.42 -23.08 11.98
CA THR A 495 47.81 -24.14 11.04
C THR A 495 47.82 -23.69 9.58
N GLY A 496 47.16 -22.57 9.22
CA GLY A 496 47.05 -22.11 7.84
C GLY A 496 46.24 -23.04 6.92
N PHE A 497 45.61 -24.07 7.50
CA PHE A 497 44.67 -24.96 6.83
C PHE A 497 43.25 -24.46 7.06
N VAL A 498 42.44 -24.45 6.00
CA VAL A 498 40.98 -24.40 6.14
C VAL A 498 40.58 -25.78 6.65
N ASP A 499 40.62 -25.96 7.97
CA ASP A 499 39.88 -27.05 8.59
C ASP A 499 38.41 -26.69 8.43
N VAL A 500 37.80 -27.15 7.33
CA VAL A 500 36.36 -27.39 7.29
C VAL A 500 36.13 -28.47 8.34
N TYR A 501 36.08 -28.08 9.61
CA TYR A 501 35.61 -28.98 10.65
C TYR A 501 34.28 -29.51 10.15
N ASP A 502 34.23 -30.83 10.09
CA ASP A 502 33.05 -31.63 9.89
C ASP A 502 31.88 -30.89 10.53
N SER A 503 31.00 -30.44 9.64
CA SER A 503 29.83 -29.63 9.89
C SER A 503 29.49 -29.43 11.37
N VAL A 504 29.30 -28.18 11.79
CA VAL A 504 28.11 -27.94 12.62
C VAL A 504 26.98 -28.46 11.75
N VAL A 505 26.66 -29.76 11.87
CA VAL A 505 25.56 -30.33 11.12
C VAL A 505 24.39 -29.60 11.75
N LEU A 506 23.91 -28.56 11.07
CA LEU A 506 22.57 -28.03 11.25
C LEU A 506 21.65 -29.15 10.74
N SER A 507 21.65 -30.29 11.46
CA SER A 507 21.11 -31.59 11.04
C SER A 507 19.63 -31.67 11.33
N ASP A 508 19.11 -30.80 12.18
CA ASP A 508 17.69 -30.57 12.27
C ASP A 508 17.35 -29.48 11.26
N ASN A 509 17.38 -29.85 9.98
CA ASN A 509 16.47 -29.23 9.03
C ASN A 509 15.07 -29.47 9.63
N VAL A 510 14.44 -28.46 10.25
CA VAL A 510 13.04 -28.55 10.65
C VAL A 510 12.24 -28.52 9.37
N SER A 511 12.25 -29.67 8.70
CA SER A 511 11.66 -29.96 7.39
C SER A 511 11.96 -28.91 6.32
N SER A 512 12.53 -29.35 5.20
CA SER A 512 12.06 -28.82 3.92
C SER A 512 10.54 -29.00 3.88
N TYR A 513 9.78 -28.00 4.31
CA TYR A 513 8.35 -27.95 4.09
C TYR A 513 8.22 -28.01 2.57
N PRO A 514 7.58 -29.04 2.00
CA PRO A 514 7.28 -28.99 0.59
C PRO A 514 6.54 -27.67 0.35
N THR A 515 6.99 -26.90 -0.64
CA THR A 515 6.38 -25.68 -1.15
C THR A 515 4.91 -25.96 -1.50
N LYS A 516 4.03 -25.86 -0.50
CA LYS A 516 2.63 -26.23 -0.63
C LYS A 516 1.81 -24.98 -0.40
N LYS A 517 1.18 -24.55 -1.48
CA LYS A 517 0.37 -23.33 -1.57
C LYS A 517 -0.90 -23.46 -0.76
N GLY A 518 -1.20 -22.49 0.10
CA GLY A 518 -2.51 -22.39 0.75
C GLY A 518 -3.63 -22.11 -0.25
N VAL A 519 -4.88 -22.25 0.19
CA VAL A 519 -6.05 -22.11 -0.70
C VAL A 519 -6.10 -20.72 -1.35
N PHE A 520 -5.76 -19.65 -0.63
CA PHE A 520 -5.81 -18.30 -1.18
C PHE A 520 -4.68 -17.99 -2.13
N VAL A 521 -3.49 -18.57 -1.93
CA VAL A 521 -2.39 -18.49 -2.89
C VAL A 521 -2.79 -19.19 -4.19
N LEU A 522 -3.35 -20.40 -4.11
CA LEU A 522 -3.84 -21.13 -5.30
C LEU A 522 -4.93 -20.36 -6.05
N LEU A 523 -5.83 -19.69 -5.33
CA LEU A 523 -6.87 -18.86 -5.94
C LEU A 523 -6.27 -17.64 -6.63
N GLN A 524 -5.30 -16.97 -6.02
CA GLN A 524 -4.60 -15.83 -6.63
C GLN A 524 -3.85 -16.23 -7.90
N GLU A 525 -3.23 -17.41 -7.96
CA GLU A 525 -2.56 -17.88 -9.18
C GLU A 525 -3.54 -18.05 -10.34
N ILE A 526 -4.72 -18.61 -10.05
CA ILE A 526 -5.80 -18.73 -11.04
C ILE A 526 -6.22 -17.33 -11.48
N MET A 527 -6.49 -16.43 -10.54
CA MET A 527 -6.91 -15.07 -10.85
C MET A 527 -5.86 -14.32 -11.67
N THR A 528 -4.57 -14.51 -11.38
CA THR A 528 -3.45 -13.93 -12.13
C THR A 528 -3.45 -14.41 -13.58
N GLY A 529 -3.75 -15.69 -13.85
CA GLY A 529 -3.90 -16.19 -15.22
C GLY A 529 -5.04 -15.51 -16.00
N PHE A 530 -6.15 -15.17 -15.34
CA PHE A 530 -7.27 -14.50 -16.00
C PHE A 530 -7.08 -12.98 -16.15
N LEU A 531 -6.52 -12.33 -15.12
CA LEU A 531 -6.37 -10.87 -15.02
C LEU A 531 -5.07 -10.34 -15.64
N GLY A 532 -4.02 -11.16 -15.66
CA GLY A 532 -2.65 -10.75 -15.92
C GLY A 532 -1.88 -10.46 -14.62
N GLY A 533 -0.58 -10.76 -14.61
CA GLY A 533 0.35 -10.51 -13.51
C GLY A 533 1.37 -9.42 -13.85
N SER A 534 2.50 -9.38 -13.13
CA SER A 534 3.64 -8.45 -13.22
C SER A 534 4.16 -8.18 -14.65
N GLY A 535 3.40 -7.41 -15.45
CA GLY A 535 3.70 -7.12 -16.85
C GLY A 535 3.17 -8.13 -17.88
N GLU A 536 2.41 -9.14 -17.46
CA GLU A 536 1.86 -10.18 -18.36
C GLU A 536 0.37 -9.94 -18.66
N GLN A 537 -0.04 -10.17 -19.92
CA GLN A 537 -1.45 -10.07 -20.32
C GLN A 537 -2.26 -11.28 -19.86
N GLY A 538 -3.37 -11.03 -19.18
CA GLY A 538 -4.32 -12.07 -18.80
C GLY A 538 -5.18 -12.59 -19.97
N ILE A 539 -5.89 -13.68 -19.73
CA ILE A 539 -6.85 -14.25 -20.71
C ILE A 539 -7.97 -13.23 -21.05
N ILE A 540 -8.44 -12.45 -20.08
CA ILE A 540 -9.49 -11.43 -20.30
C ILE A 540 -8.95 -10.31 -21.20
N ASP A 541 -7.69 -9.90 -21.00
CA ASP A 541 -7.02 -8.90 -21.83
C ASP A 541 -6.83 -9.39 -23.26
N THR A 542 -6.49 -10.67 -23.43
CA THR A 542 -6.39 -11.29 -24.75
C THR A 542 -7.72 -11.26 -25.51
N ARG A 543 -8.84 -11.54 -24.84
CA ARG A 543 -10.19 -11.46 -25.45
C ARG A 543 -10.55 -10.03 -25.83
N THR A 544 -10.28 -9.09 -24.93
CA THR A 544 -10.57 -7.66 -25.14
C THR A 544 -9.74 -7.11 -26.30
N THR A 545 -8.45 -7.43 -26.34
CA THR A 545 -7.54 -7.04 -27.45
C THR A 545 -8.03 -7.60 -28.78
N GLY A 546 -8.43 -8.87 -28.83
CA GLY A 546 -8.98 -9.47 -30.06
C GLY A 546 -10.25 -8.78 -30.56
N LEU A 547 -11.12 -8.32 -29.66
CA LEU A 547 -12.31 -7.54 -30.02
C LEU A 547 -11.96 -6.12 -30.48
N SER A 548 -10.97 -5.47 -29.85
CA SER A 548 -10.47 -4.16 -30.27
C SER A 548 -9.88 -4.21 -31.68
N THR A 549 -9.08 -5.24 -31.99
CA THR A 549 -8.56 -5.45 -33.35
C THR A 549 -9.69 -5.73 -34.36
N GLU A 550 -10.74 -6.44 -33.95
CA GLU A 550 -11.92 -6.64 -34.81
C GLU A 550 -12.65 -5.32 -35.07
N LEU A 551 -12.76 -4.42 -34.08
CA LEU A 551 -13.32 -3.08 -34.25
C LEU A 551 -12.51 -2.25 -35.23
N GLU A 552 -11.17 -2.23 -35.10
CA GLU A 552 -10.28 -1.56 -36.05
C GLU A 552 -10.48 -2.09 -37.47
N ARG A 553 -10.54 -3.42 -37.62
CA ARG A 553 -10.77 -4.06 -38.93
C ARG A 553 -12.15 -3.73 -39.50
N ILE A 554 -13.17 -3.59 -38.66
CA ILE A 554 -14.51 -3.17 -39.09
C ILE A 554 -14.47 -1.70 -39.52
N GLN A 555 -13.80 -0.83 -38.78
CA GLN A 555 -13.62 0.59 -39.14
C GLN A 555 -12.94 0.73 -40.50
N SER A 556 -11.81 0.05 -40.74
CA SER A 556 -11.15 0.08 -42.05
C SER A 556 -12.04 -0.44 -43.18
N ARG A 557 -12.90 -1.43 -42.91
CA ARG A 557 -13.88 -1.91 -43.91
C ARG A 557 -14.97 -0.89 -44.19
N ARG A 558 -15.40 -0.12 -43.19
CA ARG A 558 -16.38 0.96 -43.38
C ARG A 558 -15.81 2.06 -44.25
N GLU A 559 -14.57 2.49 -43.99
CA GLU A 559 -13.88 3.51 -44.79
C GLU A 559 -13.81 3.11 -46.26
N VAL A 560 -13.30 1.90 -46.55
CA VAL A 560 -13.22 1.38 -47.93
C VAL A 560 -14.61 1.29 -48.59
N GLN A 561 -15.65 0.99 -47.83
CA GLN A 561 -17.00 0.88 -48.35
C GLN A 561 -17.64 2.26 -48.59
N ASP A 562 -17.39 3.24 -47.72
CA ASP A 562 -17.83 4.62 -47.90
C ASP A 562 -17.17 5.24 -49.15
N ASP A 563 -15.88 4.99 -49.39
CA ASP A 563 -15.19 5.43 -50.63
C ASP A 563 -15.83 4.83 -51.90
N ARG A 564 -16.23 3.55 -51.84
CA ARG A 564 -16.95 2.88 -52.93
C ARG A 564 -18.34 3.45 -53.14
N LEU A 565 -19.04 3.81 -52.06
CA LEU A 565 -20.37 4.43 -52.13
C LEU A 565 -20.30 5.83 -52.73
N LEU A 566 -19.26 6.61 -52.41
CA LEU A 566 -19.01 7.91 -53.06
C LEU A 566 -18.83 7.75 -54.58
N SER A 567 -17.99 6.79 -55.00
CA SER A 567 -17.80 6.48 -56.42
C SER A 567 -19.10 6.01 -57.08
N TYR A 568 -19.91 5.22 -56.38
CA TYR A 568 -21.21 4.75 -56.87
C TYR A 568 -22.21 5.90 -57.03
N GLU A 569 -22.28 6.81 -56.05
CA GLU A 569 -23.11 8.02 -56.08
C GLU A 569 -22.71 8.92 -57.26
N GLU A 570 -21.42 9.17 -57.47
CA GLU A 570 -20.93 9.94 -58.62
C GLU A 570 -21.34 9.32 -59.96
N ASN A 571 -21.18 8.00 -60.09
CA ASN A 571 -21.59 7.29 -61.30
C ASN A 571 -23.11 7.35 -61.53
N LEU A 572 -23.91 7.24 -60.46
CA LEU A 572 -25.35 7.42 -60.56
C LEU A 572 -25.71 8.86 -60.96
N LYS A 573 -25.09 9.89 -60.35
CA LYS A 573 -25.31 11.30 -60.73
C LYS A 573 -25.08 11.53 -62.22
N VAL A 574 -24.00 10.96 -62.79
CA VAL A 574 -23.72 11.03 -64.22
C VAL A 574 -24.83 10.39 -65.05
N ARG A 575 -25.28 9.18 -64.67
CA ARG A 575 -26.35 8.46 -65.38
C ARG A 575 -27.69 9.19 -65.30
N PHE A 576 -28.08 9.67 -64.12
CA PHE A 576 -29.32 10.41 -63.92
C PHE A 576 -29.30 11.75 -64.67
N SER A 577 -28.17 12.45 -64.71
CA SER A 577 -28.02 13.67 -65.51
C SER A 577 -28.16 13.42 -67.01
N ALA A 578 -27.59 12.32 -67.52
CA ALA A 578 -27.73 11.94 -68.93
C ALA A 578 -29.18 11.57 -69.29
N LEU A 579 -29.90 10.89 -68.38
CA LEU A 579 -31.32 10.59 -68.53
C LEU A 579 -32.18 11.87 -68.49
N ASP A 580 -31.88 12.81 -67.60
CA ASP A 580 -32.57 14.11 -67.52
C ASP A 580 -32.44 14.90 -68.83
N LEU A 581 -31.23 14.95 -69.41
CA LEU A 581 -30.98 15.57 -70.71
C LEU A 581 -31.72 14.87 -71.86
N MET A 582 -31.75 13.54 -71.85
CA MET A 582 -32.46 12.76 -72.87
C MET A 582 -33.97 13.00 -72.80
N VAL A 583 -34.55 12.98 -71.60
CA VAL A 583 -35.99 13.24 -71.40
C VAL A 583 -36.32 14.70 -71.73
N SER A 584 -35.46 15.66 -71.38
CA SER A 584 -35.60 17.06 -71.79
C SER A 584 -35.58 17.22 -73.32
N SER A 585 -34.68 16.52 -74.01
CA SER A 585 -34.63 16.51 -75.48
C SER A 585 -35.86 15.86 -76.10
N LEU A 586 -36.37 14.77 -75.52
CA LEU A 586 -37.60 14.13 -75.98
C LEU A 586 -38.84 15.01 -75.74
N ASN A 587 -38.91 15.69 -74.60
CA ASN A 587 -39.98 16.65 -74.31
C ASN A 587 -39.95 17.82 -75.30
N SER A 588 -38.77 18.41 -75.56
CA SER A 588 -38.66 19.50 -76.55
C SER A 588 -38.96 19.05 -77.99
N GLN A 589 -38.58 17.84 -78.39
CA GLN A 589 -38.99 17.26 -79.68
C GLN A 589 -40.50 16.99 -79.72
N GLY A 590 -41.07 16.49 -78.62
CA GLY A 590 -42.51 16.27 -78.47
C GLY A 590 -43.30 17.57 -78.56
N ASP A 591 -42.87 18.62 -77.86
CA ASP A 591 -43.46 19.96 -77.90
C ASP A 591 -43.36 20.58 -79.29
N PHE A 592 -42.19 20.46 -79.95
CA PHE A 592 -42.01 20.91 -81.32
C PHE A 592 -42.97 20.20 -82.29
N LEU A 593 -43.09 18.87 -82.18
CA LEU A 593 -44.04 18.10 -82.99
C LEU A 593 -45.49 18.50 -82.69
N LEU A 594 -45.83 18.72 -81.42
CA LEU A 594 -47.16 19.18 -81.02
C LEU A 594 -47.48 20.56 -81.61
N ASP A 595 -46.52 21.48 -81.61
CA ASP A 595 -46.67 22.81 -82.16
C ASP A 595 -46.76 22.81 -83.69
N GLN A 596 -45.99 21.96 -84.37
CA GLN A 596 -46.17 21.70 -85.81
C GLN A 596 -47.57 21.14 -86.09
N LEU A 597 -48.07 20.22 -85.26
CA LEU A 597 -49.40 19.64 -85.41
C LEU A 597 -50.51 20.68 -85.17
N LYS A 598 -50.34 21.59 -84.19
CA LYS A 598 -51.24 22.73 -83.97
C LYS A 598 -51.23 23.73 -85.13
N LEU A 599 -50.07 23.96 -85.75
CA LEU A 599 -49.94 24.82 -86.93
C LEU A 599 -50.65 24.21 -88.16
N ILE A 600 -50.54 22.89 -88.34
CA ILE A 600 -51.28 22.14 -89.36
C ILE A 600 -52.79 22.18 -89.08
N ASN A 601 -53.22 22.14 -87.82
CA ASN A 601 -54.64 22.22 -87.48
C ASN A 601 -55.21 23.64 -87.64
N LYS A 602 -54.40 24.69 -87.46
CA LYS A 602 -54.77 26.09 -87.72
C LYS A 602 -54.83 26.47 -89.21
N THR A 603 -54.32 25.64 -90.11
CA THR A 603 -54.41 25.88 -91.56
C THR A 603 -55.69 25.31 -92.19
N ASN A 604 -56.57 24.69 -91.38
CA ASN A 604 -57.85 24.10 -91.80
C ASN A 604 -59.10 24.81 -91.23
N GLU A 605 -58.95 26.03 -90.71
CA GLU A 605 -60.04 27.02 -90.57
C GLU A 605 -59.78 28.16 -91.56
#